data_AF-A0A1Z4M0T0-F1
#
_entry.id   AF-A0A1Z4M0T0-F1
#
_cell.length_a   1.000
_cell.length_b   1.000
_cell.length_c   1.000
_cell.angle_alpha   90.00
_cell.angle_beta   90.00
_cell.angle_gamma   90.00
#
_symmetry.space_group_name_H-M   'P 1'
#
loop_
_entity.id
_entity.type
_entity.pdbx_description
1 polymer ?
#
loop_
_entity_poly.entity_id
_entity_poly.type
_entity_poly.pdbx_seq_one_letter_code
_entity_poly.pdbx_strand_id
1 'polypeptide(L)' 'MFISRMLSNITQYISEAVMRIFAPTDDAYPMSGVQPFSGEIYRGRTADGW' A
#
# COMPACT_ATOMS: atom_id res chain seq x y z
N MET A 1 -5.77 37.13 12.70
CA MET A 1 -6.70 36.83 13.80
C MET A 1 -6.58 35.36 14.16
N PHE A 2 -6.79 34.97 15.42
CA PHE A 2 -6.61 33.59 15.90
C PHE A 2 -7.56 32.59 15.19
N ILE A 3 -8.81 33.01 14.95
CA ILE A 3 -9.85 32.20 14.30
C ILE A 3 -9.48 31.81 12.87
N SER A 4 -8.88 32.72 12.10
CA SER A 4 -8.50 32.43 10.70
C SER A 4 -7.38 31.40 10.63
N ARG A 5 -6.45 31.39 11.59
CA ARG A 5 -5.41 30.35 11.69
C ARG A 5 -5.98 28.99 12.07
N MET A 6 -6.91 28.96 13.02
CA MET A 6 -7.58 27.72 13.43
C MET A 6 -8.35 27.09 12.26
N LEU A 7 -9.11 27.90 11.50
CA LEU A 7 -9.84 27.42 10.33
C LEU A 7 -8.90 26.86 9.25
N SER A 8 -7.79 27.56 8.97
CA SER A 8 -6.77 27.10 8.01
C SER A 8 -6.16 25.75 8.37
N ASN A 9 -5.91 25.50 9.66
CA ASN A 9 -5.34 24.24 10.11
C ASN A 9 -6.32 23.08 9.95
N ILE A 10 -7.61 23.33 10.22
CA ILE A 10 -8.67 22.33 10.05
C ILE A 10 -8.84 21.99 8.58
N THR A 11 -8.94 22.99 7.71
CA THR A 11 -9.07 22.76 6.27
C THR A 11 -7.87 22.04 5.68
N GLN A 12 -6.65 22.37 6.13
CA GLN A 12 -5.44 21.65 5.73
C GLN A 12 -5.52 20.17 6.13
N TYR A 13 -5.79 19.88 7.41
CA TYR A 13 -5.84 18.50 7.91
C TYR A 13 -6.88 17.64 7.18
N ILE A 14 -8.07 18.19 6.95
CA ILE A 14 -9.13 17.50 6.20
C ILE A 14 -8.72 17.30 4.74
N SER A 15 -8.12 18.31 4.11
CA SER A 15 -7.69 18.22 2.70
C SER A 15 -6.62 17.15 2.48
N GLU A 16 -5.65 17.04 3.39
CA GLU A 16 -4.61 16.00 3.35
C GLU A 16 -5.21 14.59 3.48
N ALA A 17 -6.17 14.41 4.38
CA ALA A 17 -6.88 13.14 4.55
C ALA A 17 -7.71 12.78 3.31
N VAL A 18 -8.42 13.75 2.73
CA VAL A 18 -9.20 13.56 1.50
C VAL A 18 -8.28 13.16 0.35
N MET A 19 -7.15 13.83 0.17
CA MET A 19 -6.16 13.46 -0.85
C MET A 19 -5.63 12.05 -0.61
N ARG A 20 -5.39 11.63 0.63
CA ARG A 20 -4.92 10.26 0.88
C ARG A 20 -5.95 9.17 0.54
N ILE A 21 -7.23 9.42 0.77
CA ILE A 21 -8.31 8.43 0.56
C ILE A 21 -8.77 8.40 -0.90
N PHE A 22 -8.86 9.57 -1.52
CA PHE A 22 -9.46 9.75 -2.85
C PHE A 22 -8.45 10.12 -3.94
N ALA A 23 -7.15 10.19 -3.63
CA ALA A 23 -6.14 10.27 -4.68
C ALA A 23 -6.27 9.06 -5.61
N PRO A 24 -5.94 9.24 -6.89
CA PRO A 24 -5.66 8.11 -7.76
C PRO A 24 -4.76 7.14 -7.03
N THR A 25 -5.17 5.89 -7.00
CA THR A 25 -4.41 4.87 -6.29
C THR A 25 -3.03 4.79 -6.96
N ASP A 26 -1.96 4.87 -6.16
CA ASP A 26 -0.59 4.63 -6.65
C ASP A 26 -0.32 3.12 -6.63
N ASP A 27 -1.28 2.34 -7.14
CA ASP A 27 -1.07 0.93 -7.41
C ASP A 27 -0.31 0.81 -8.73
N ALA A 28 0.99 1.12 -8.70
CA ALA A 28 1.91 0.73 -9.75
C ALA A 28 2.05 -0.82 -9.88
N TYR A 29 1.15 -1.59 -9.26
CA TYR A 29 1.00 -3.00 -9.54
C TYR A 29 0.35 -3.16 -10.91
N PRO A 30 0.99 -3.89 -11.83
CA PRO A 30 0.36 -4.18 -13.10
C PRO A 30 -0.99 -4.87 -12.85
N MET A 31 -2.04 -4.40 -13.56
CA MET A 31 -3.37 -5.04 -13.57
C MET A 31 -3.31 -6.54 -13.92
N SER A 32 -2.20 -6.97 -14.52
CA SER A 32 -1.79 -8.36 -14.66
C SER A 32 -0.65 -8.68 -13.68
N GLY A 33 -0.97 -9.25 -12.53
CA GLY A 33 0.01 -10.00 -11.75
C GLY A 33 0.11 -11.41 -12.31
N VAL A 34 1.28 -11.82 -12.83
CA VAL A 34 1.55 -13.25 -12.94
C VAL A 34 1.94 -13.72 -11.55
N GLN A 35 1.14 -14.60 -10.94
CA GLN A 35 1.51 -15.24 -9.68
C GLN A 35 2.87 -15.94 -9.90
N PRO A 36 3.97 -15.48 -9.26
CA PRO A 36 5.30 -15.94 -9.66
C PRO A 36 5.58 -17.41 -9.29
N PHE A 37 4.73 -18.03 -8.45
CA PHE A 37 4.86 -19.44 -8.09
C PHE A 37 3.47 -20.08 -8.02
N SER A 38 3.24 -21.13 -8.81
CA SER A 38 2.04 -21.99 -8.78
C SER A 38 1.94 -22.89 -7.54
N GLY A 39 2.72 -22.60 -6.48
CA GLY A 39 2.72 -23.38 -5.25
C GLY A 39 3.23 -24.82 -5.41
N GLU A 40 4.13 -25.08 -6.37
CA GLU A 40 4.77 -26.40 -6.44
C GLU A 40 5.59 -26.65 -5.16
N ILE A 41 5.25 -27.72 -4.44
CA ILE A 41 5.96 -28.12 -3.22
C ILE A 41 7.39 -28.45 -3.61
N TYR A 42 8.35 -27.70 -3.06
CA TYR A 42 9.77 -27.99 -3.19
C TYR A 42 10.08 -29.39 -2.64
N ARG A 43 10.26 -30.39 -3.52
CA ARG A 43 10.82 -31.71 -3.16
C ARG A 43 12.34 -31.64 -3.17
N GLY A 44 12.91 -30.93 -2.19
CA GLY A 44 14.32 -31.07 -1.85
C GLY A 44 14.60 -32.50 -1.40
N ARG A 45 15.71 -33.08 -1.88
CA ARG A 45 16.13 -34.47 -1.59
C ARG A 45 16.03 -34.77 -0.09
N THR A 46 15.56 -35.97 0.23
CA THR A 46 15.69 -36.59 1.54
C THR A 46 17.10 -36.36 2.06
N ALA A 47 17.21 -35.81 3.28
CA ALA A 47 18.48 -35.64 3.95
C ALA A 47 18.98 -37.05 4.35
N ASP A 48 19.60 -37.73 3.41
CA ASP A 48 20.33 -38.97 3.66
C ASP A 48 21.69 -38.59 4.28
N GLY A 49 21.76 -38.78 5.60
CA GLY A 49 23.00 -38.96 6.36
C GLY A 49 23.65 -37.68 6.88
N TRP A 50 23.46 -37.41 8.19
CA TRP A 50 24.51 -37.26 9.21
C TRP A 50 23.94 -37.69 10.56
#